data_AF-A0A6G1R380-F1
#
_entry.id   AF-A0A6G1R380-F1
#
_cell.length_a   1.000
_cell.length_b   1.000
_cell.length_c   1.000
_cell.angle_alpha   90.00
_cell.angle_beta   90.00
_cell.angle_gamma   90.00
#
_symmetry.space_group_name_H-M   'P 1'
#
loop_
_entity.id
_entity.type
_entity.pdbx_description
1 polymer ?
#
loop_
_entity_poly.entity_id
_entity_poly.type
_entity_poly.pdbx_seq_one_letter_code
_entity_poly.pdbx_strand_id
1 'polypeptide(L)'
;TGVAMEDSESARCEELHLHAENLSRRVWELLMLLPTCPNMLQAFQNISDEQGNDGFSWKDLLRIKSAHKLLYALEIIEALGKPNRRIRRESTGSYSDLYPDSDDSSEDQIENSKNTWSCKFVAAGGLQQLLEIFNSGILEPKEQESWTVWQLDCLACLLKLICQFAVDPSDLDLAYHDVFAWSGVAESHRKRTWPGKSRKTASDHVKGLHIPRLTEVFLVLVQGTSLIQRLM
;
A
#
# COMPACT_ATOMS: atom_id res chain seq x y z
N THR A 1 48.06 -11.30 -17.06
CA THR A 1 47.69 -11.98 -15.81
C THR A 1 46.80 -11.14 -14.89
N GLY A 2 46.76 -9.79 -15.01
CA GLY A 2 45.82 -8.95 -14.23
C GLY A 2 44.34 -9.12 -14.60
N VAL A 3 44.01 -9.15 -15.89
CA VAL A 3 42.60 -9.21 -16.38
C VAL A 3 41.83 -10.46 -15.90
N ALA A 4 42.47 -11.64 -15.88
CA ALA A 4 41.83 -12.88 -15.45
C ALA A 4 41.54 -12.93 -13.93
N MET A 5 42.26 -12.14 -13.15
CA MET A 5 42.09 -12.07 -11.69
C MET A 5 40.96 -11.08 -11.33
N GLU A 6 40.85 -9.97 -12.05
CA GLU A 6 39.73 -9.01 -11.94
C GLU A 6 38.38 -9.65 -12.33
N ASP A 7 38.34 -10.45 -13.41
CA ASP A 7 37.13 -11.18 -13.82
C ASP A 7 36.66 -12.20 -12.76
N SER A 8 37.61 -12.85 -12.08
CA SER A 8 37.32 -13.85 -11.05
C SER A 8 36.79 -13.21 -9.75
N GLU A 9 37.29 -12.02 -9.41
CA GLU A 9 36.82 -11.26 -8.24
C GLU A 9 35.44 -10.63 -8.50
N SER A 10 35.18 -10.15 -9.71
CA SER A 10 33.86 -9.64 -10.12
C SER A 10 32.79 -10.72 -10.02
N ALA A 11 33.05 -11.92 -10.55
CA ALA A 11 32.11 -13.04 -10.50
C ALA A 11 31.77 -13.46 -9.05
N ARG A 12 32.76 -13.46 -8.16
CA ARG A 12 32.54 -13.77 -6.73
C ARG A 12 31.73 -12.67 -6.02
N CYS A 13 31.92 -11.41 -6.40
CA CYS A 13 31.15 -10.29 -5.87
C CYS A 13 29.67 -10.39 -6.28
N GLU A 14 29.40 -10.72 -7.55
CA GLU A 14 28.05 -10.97 -8.07
C GLU A 14 27.36 -12.13 -7.34
N GLU A 15 28.07 -13.24 -7.11
CA GLU A 15 27.54 -14.39 -6.36
C GLU A 15 27.14 -14.01 -4.92
N LEU A 16 27.98 -13.23 -4.24
CA LEU A 16 27.69 -12.75 -2.88
C LEU A 16 26.50 -11.79 -2.86
N HIS A 17 26.37 -10.91 -3.85
CA HIS A 17 25.22 -10.02 -3.99
C HIS A 17 23.92 -10.83 -4.19
N LEU A 18 23.91 -11.81 -5.10
CA LEU A 18 22.76 -12.69 -5.31
C LEU A 18 22.41 -13.49 -4.05
N HIS A 19 23.41 -13.95 -3.30
CA HIS A 19 23.17 -14.67 -2.05
C HIS A 19 22.53 -13.76 -0.99
N ALA A 20 23.03 -12.53 -0.84
CA ALA A 20 22.48 -11.54 0.07
C ALA A 20 21.03 -11.16 -0.31
N GLU A 21 20.75 -10.99 -1.60
CA GLU A 21 19.40 -10.73 -2.10
C GLU A 21 18.44 -11.87 -1.77
N ASN A 22 18.82 -13.12 -2.07
CA ASN A 22 18.00 -14.29 -1.77
C ASN A 22 17.72 -14.44 -0.27
N LEU A 23 18.74 -14.23 0.57
CA LEU A 23 18.57 -14.26 2.02
C LEU A 23 17.62 -13.16 2.48
N SER A 24 17.80 -11.93 1.99
CA SER A 24 16.94 -10.80 2.33
C SER A 24 15.48 -11.05 1.95
N ARG A 25 15.22 -11.74 0.81
CA ARG A 25 13.86 -12.08 0.38
C ARG A 25 13.20 -13.08 1.32
N ARG A 26 13.93 -14.11 1.77
CA ARG A 26 13.44 -15.07 2.76
C ARG A 26 13.15 -14.41 4.10
N VAL A 27 14.03 -13.51 4.54
CA VAL A 27 13.82 -12.73 5.79
C VAL A 27 12.56 -11.89 5.69
N TRP A 28 12.31 -11.27 4.53
CA TRP A 28 11.10 -10.51 4.28
C TRP A 28 9.83 -11.36 4.29
N GLU A 29 9.83 -12.51 3.62
CA GLU A 29 8.70 -13.45 3.66
C GLU A 29 8.34 -13.85 5.09
N LEU A 30 9.35 -14.15 5.92
CA LEU A 30 9.15 -14.43 7.34
C LEU A 30 8.60 -13.21 8.09
N LEU A 31 9.15 -12.02 7.85
CA LEU A 31 8.69 -10.78 8.47
C LEU A 31 7.22 -10.50 8.16
N MET A 32 6.78 -10.80 6.94
CA MET A 32 5.40 -10.65 6.48
C MET A 32 4.42 -11.64 7.10
N LEU A 33 4.92 -12.74 7.68
CA LEU A 33 4.09 -13.71 8.43
C LEU A 33 3.94 -13.35 9.90
N LEU A 34 4.84 -12.51 10.44
CA LEU A 34 4.83 -12.12 11.83
C LEU A 34 3.85 -10.97 12.08
N PRO A 35 3.23 -10.90 13.27
CA PRO A 35 2.50 -9.70 13.66
C PRO A 35 3.46 -8.51 13.73
N THR A 36 3.00 -7.34 13.28
CA THR A 36 3.74 -6.09 13.42
C THR A 36 4.08 -5.84 14.89
N CYS A 37 5.31 -5.40 15.15
CA CYS A 37 5.75 -5.04 16.49
C CYS A 37 4.75 -4.03 17.12
N PRO A 38 4.23 -4.27 18.34
CA PRO A 38 3.20 -3.42 18.95
C PRO A 38 3.60 -1.94 19.03
N ASN A 39 4.86 -1.65 19.37
CA ASN A 39 5.37 -0.28 19.47
C ASN A 39 5.36 0.43 18.12
N MET A 40 5.74 -0.28 17.04
CA MET A 40 5.69 0.25 15.68
C MET A 40 4.25 0.46 15.24
N LEU A 41 3.38 -0.52 15.46
CA LEU A 41 1.97 -0.40 15.10
C LEU A 41 1.30 0.79 15.81
N GLN A 42 1.55 0.93 17.12
CA GLN A 42 1.03 2.06 17.91
C GLN A 42 1.54 3.41 17.39
N ALA A 43 2.81 3.50 17.01
CA ALA A 43 3.36 4.73 16.44
C ALA A 43 2.62 5.13 15.16
N PHE A 44 2.29 4.19 14.26
CA PHE A 44 1.55 4.47 13.03
C PHE A 44 0.03 4.69 13.25
N GLN A 45 -0.53 4.22 14.38
CA GLN A 45 -1.95 4.41 14.72
C GLN A 45 -2.24 5.75 15.39
N ASN A 46 -1.30 6.30 16.15
CA ASN A 46 -1.55 7.39 17.10
C ASN A 46 -0.97 8.76 16.66
N ILE A 47 -0.62 8.92 15.39
CA ILE A 47 -0.13 10.22 14.90
C ILE A 47 -1.31 11.19 14.89
N SER A 48 -1.26 12.17 15.79
CA SER A 48 -2.27 13.19 15.99
C SER A 48 -1.69 14.56 15.60
N ASP A 49 -2.56 15.45 15.13
CA ASP A 49 -2.23 16.85 14.77
C ASP A 49 -1.81 17.72 15.95
N GLU A 50 -2.03 17.26 17.18
CA GLU A 50 -1.68 17.94 18.42
C GLU A 50 -0.15 17.94 18.59
N GLN A 51 0.51 18.90 17.95
CA GLN A 51 1.94 19.20 18.08
C GLN A 51 2.25 19.68 19.51
N GLY A 52 2.29 18.73 20.46
CA GLY A 52 2.86 18.89 21.77
C GLY A 52 4.18 18.13 21.86
N ASN A 53 5.22 18.63 21.19
CA ASN A 53 6.68 18.41 21.37
C ASN A 53 7.27 16.98 21.59
N ASP A 54 6.49 15.91 21.74
CA ASP A 54 6.95 14.56 22.09
C ASP A 54 6.37 13.44 21.18
N GLY A 55 5.54 13.80 20.19
CA GLY A 55 4.97 12.85 19.22
C GLY A 55 5.90 12.59 18.04
N PHE A 56 5.97 11.33 17.56
CA PHE A 56 6.69 11.00 16.33
C PHE A 56 6.06 11.67 15.11
N SER A 57 6.85 12.38 14.31
CA SER A 57 6.39 12.92 13.03
C SER A 57 6.40 11.85 11.92
N TRP A 58 5.57 12.01 10.88
CA TRP A 58 5.65 11.15 9.68
C TRP A 58 7.03 11.18 9.05
N LYS A 59 7.73 12.32 9.14
CA LYS A 59 9.13 12.48 8.70
C LYS A 59 10.07 11.54 9.43
N ASP A 60 9.89 11.37 10.74
CA ASP A 60 10.72 10.48 11.55
C ASP A 60 10.40 9.00 11.35
N LEU A 61 9.12 8.67 11.22
CA LEU A 61 8.66 7.28 11.02
C LEU A 61 8.99 6.76 9.63
N LEU A 62 8.86 7.61 8.61
CA LEU A 62 9.21 7.30 7.22
C LEU A 62 10.65 7.72 6.88
N ARG A 63 11.47 8.04 7.89
CA ARG A 63 12.87 8.39 7.67
C ARG A 63 13.62 7.23 7.06
N ILE A 64 14.25 7.51 5.94
CA ILE A 64 14.92 6.50 5.13
C ILE A 64 16.26 6.17 5.77
N LYS A 65 16.31 4.97 6.37
CA LYS A 65 17.53 4.35 6.90
C LYS A 65 17.99 3.16 6.04
N SER A 66 17.05 2.51 5.33
CA SER A 66 17.28 1.49 4.30
C SER A 66 15.99 1.27 3.51
N ALA A 67 16.07 0.77 2.26
CA ALA A 67 14.90 0.44 1.45
C ALA A 67 13.97 -0.57 2.16
N HIS A 68 14.53 -1.59 2.82
CA HIS A 68 13.76 -2.60 3.57
C HIS A 68 12.94 -2.00 4.71
N LYS A 69 13.52 -1.05 5.47
CA LYS A 69 12.82 -0.41 6.59
C LYS A 69 11.70 0.49 6.11
N LEU A 70 11.94 1.21 5.01
CA LEU A 70 10.90 2.01 4.38
C LEU A 70 9.78 1.11 3.85
N LEU A 71 10.11 0.05 3.10
CA LEU A 71 9.11 -0.90 2.60
C LEU A 71 8.28 -1.50 3.73
N TYR A 72 8.90 -1.88 4.85
CA TYR A 72 8.16 -2.35 6.03
C TYR A 72 7.20 -1.28 6.60
N ALA A 73 7.63 -0.03 6.68
CA ALA A 73 6.77 1.08 7.11
C ALA A 73 5.61 1.32 6.14
N LEU A 74 5.85 1.27 4.84
CA LEU A 74 4.82 1.39 3.81
C LEU A 74 3.81 0.24 3.90
N GLU A 75 4.26 -0.98 4.19
CA GLU A 75 3.38 -2.14 4.38
C GLU A 75 2.44 -1.98 5.59
N ILE A 76 2.93 -1.35 6.67
CA ILE A 76 2.08 -0.99 7.83
C ILE A 76 1.01 0.03 7.40
N ILE A 77 1.41 1.06 6.65
CA ILE A 77 0.48 2.07 6.10
C ILE A 77 -0.56 1.41 5.21
N GLU A 78 -0.15 0.47 4.35
CA GLU A 78 -1.07 -0.28 3.50
C GLU A 78 -2.08 -1.07 4.35
N ALA A 79 -1.61 -1.79 5.37
CA ALA A 79 -2.46 -2.59 6.24
C ALA A 79 -3.49 -1.72 7.00
N LEU A 80 -3.08 -0.56 7.51
CA LEU A 80 -3.97 0.37 8.22
C LEU A 80 -4.91 1.15 7.28
N GLY A 81 -4.46 1.39 6.04
CA GLY A 81 -5.20 2.13 5.03
C GLY A 81 -6.26 1.33 4.29
N LYS A 82 -6.30 -0.01 4.44
CA LYS A 82 -7.32 -0.88 3.84
C LYS A 82 -8.70 -0.55 4.42
N PRO A 83 -9.71 -0.20 3.59
CA PRO A 83 -11.08 0.03 4.08
C PRO A 83 -11.49 -1.21 4.86
N ASN A 84 -11.83 -1.03 6.15
CA ASN A 84 -12.09 -2.07 7.15
C ASN A 84 -12.90 -3.25 6.58
N ARG A 85 -12.23 -4.17 5.88
CA ARG A 85 -12.73 -5.52 5.62
C ARG A 85 -12.49 -6.21 6.93
N ARG A 86 -13.41 -5.97 7.87
CA ARG A 86 -13.48 -6.65 9.16
C ARG A 86 -13.02 -8.07 8.88
N ILE A 87 -11.94 -8.46 9.55
CA ILE A 87 -11.64 -9.83 9.87
C ILE A 87 -12.94 -10.41 10.41
N ARG A 88 -13.79 -10.93 9.52
CA ARG A 88 -14.85 -11.83 9.87
C ARG A 88 -14.10 -13.11 10.14
N ARG A 89 -13.51 -13.20 11.33
CA ARG A 89 -13.36 -14.50 11.98
C ARG A 89 -14.72 -15.13 11.82
N GLU A 90 -14.73 -16.25 11.12
CA GLU A 90 -15.88 -17.11 10.97
C GLU A 90 -16.18 -17.62 12.38
N SER A 91 -16.84 -16.78 13.17
CA SER A 91 -17.51 -17.23 14.38
C SER A 91 -18.53 -18.24 13.90
N THR A 92 -18.18 -19.50 14.15
CA THR A 92 -19.01 -20.69 14.08
C THR A 92 -20.49 -20.37 14.31
N GLY A 93 -21.31 -20.86 13.39
CA GLY A 93 -22.70 -20.47 13.19
C GLY A 93 -23.51 -20.29 14.48
N SER A 94 -24.13 -19.11 14.59
CA SER A 94 -25.25 -18.89 15.49
C SER A 94 -26.53 -19.28 14.76
N TYR A 95 -27.12 -20.37 15.22
CA TYR A 95 -28.43 -20.89 14.84
C TYR A 95 -29.51 -19.84 15.13
N SER A 96 -30.00 -19.13 14.12
CA SER A 96 -31.15 -18.22 14.30
C SER A 96 -32.04 -18.06 13.06
N ASP A 97 -31.99 -18.98 12.10
CA ASP A 97 -32.82 -18.97 10.88
C ASP A 97 -34.25 -19.52 11.09
N LEU A 98 -34.82 -19.41 12.29
CA LEU A 98 -36.18 -19.94 12.57
C LEU A 98 -37.25 -18.89 12.85
N TYR A 99 -36.97 -17.60 12.70
CA TYR A 99 -38.01 -16.55 12.85
C TYR A 99 -37.87 -15.46 11.78
N PRO A 100 -38.72 -15.47 10.73
CA PRO A 100 -38.86 -14.37 9.79
C PRO A 100 -40.01 -13.47 10.24
N ASP A 101 -39.82 -12.71 11.32
CA ASP A 101 -40.67 -11.55 11.63
C ASP A 101 -40.04 -10.73 12.76
N SER A 102 -39.30 -9.68 12.38
CA SER A 102 -39.00 -8.51 13.21
C SER A 102 -38.48 -7.42 12.26
N ASP A 103 -39.40 -6.56 11.86
CA ASP A 103 -39.14 -5.24 11.30
C ASP A 103 -38.48 -4.39 12.40
N ASP A 104 -37.15 -4.39 12.47
CA ASP A 104 -36.36 -3.41 13.22
C ASP A 104 -35.39 -2.74 12.25
N SER A 105 -35.90 -1.67 11.65
CA SER A 105 -35.15 -0.66 10.93
C SER A 105 -34.04 -0.09 11.83
N SER A 106 -32.82 -0.58 11.62
CA SER A 106 -31.58 0.17 11.87
C SER A 106 -30.60 -0.02 10.70
N GLU A 107 -31.14 -0.01 9.48
CA GLU A 107 -30.38 0.26 8.26
C GLU A 107 -30.14 1.78 8.17
N ASP A 108 -29.31 2.36 9.05
CA ASP A 108 -28.78 3.72 8.90
C ASP A 108 -27.72 3.98 9.99
N GLN A 109 -26.45 3.60 9.74
CA GLN A 109 -25.22 4.23 10.30
C GLN A 109 -23.88 3.49 10.03
N ILE A 110 -23.80 2.58 9.05
CA ILE A 110 -22.49 2.01 8.63
C ILE A 110 -22.22 2.29 7.14
N GLU A 111 -22.89 3.27 6.57
CA GLU A 111 -22.45 3.89 5.32
C GLU A 111 -21.70 5.17 5.66
N ASN A 112 -20.49 5.31 5.10
CA ASN A 112 -19.73 6.57 5.00
C ASN A 112 -18.60 6.91 6.00
N SER A 113 -18.15 6.00 6.87
CA SER A 113 -16.85 6.16 7.56
C SER A 113 -15.74 5.33 6.89
N LYS A 114 -15.57 5.45 5.58
CA LYS A 114 -14.46 4.80 4.85
C LYS A 114 -13.13 5.33 5.45
N ASN A 115 -12.57 4.50 6.32
CA ASN A 115 -11.36 4.62 7.13
C ASN A 115 -11.10 5.96 7.83
N THR A 116 -11.62 6.07 9.05
CA THR A 116 -11.21 7.08 10.03
C THR A 116 -9.69 7.23 10.12
N TRP A 117 -8.93 6.14 9.95
CA TRP A 117 -7.47 6.18 9.92
C TRP A 117 -6.91 6.81 8.64
N SER A 118 -7.43 6.46 7.45
CA SER A 118 -6.98 7.05 6.18
C SER A 118 -7.22 8.56 6.15
N CYS A 119 -8.38 9.02 6.65
CA CYS A 119 -8.64 10.46 6.78
C CYS A 119 -7.67 11.13 7.76
N LYS A 120 -7.40 10.52 8.92
CA LYS A 120 -6.41 11.01 9.89
C LYS A 120 -5.00 11.04 9.31
N PHE A 121 -4.62 10.02 8.54
CA PHE A 121 -3.33 9.92 7.87
C PHE A 121 -3.11 11.10 6.91
N VAL A 122 -4.11 11.38 6.07
CA VAL A 122 -4.05 12.50 5.12
C VAL A 122 -4.05 13.84 5.84
N ALA A 123 -4.93 14.03 6.84
CA ALA A 123 -5.01 15.26 7.63
C ALA A 123 -3.69 15.57 8.35
N ALA A 124 -3.03 14.55 8.91
CA ALA A 124 -1.74 14.68 9.56
C ALA A 124 -0.55 14.87 8.60
N GLY A 125 -0.79 15.05 7.30
CA GLY A 125 0.27 15.27 6.30
C GLY A 125 0.99 14.00 5.83
N GLY A 126 0.44 12.81 6.08
CA GLY A 126 1.03 11.54 5.65
C GLY A 126 1.19 11.44 4.13
N LEU A 127 0.18 11.89 3.36
CA LEU A 127 0.25 11.91 1.89
C LEU A 127 1.35 12.86 1.39
N GLN A 128 1.51 14.02 2.01
CA GLN A 128 2.61 14.94 1.72
C GLN A 128 3.95 14.25 1.94
N GLN A 129 4.11 13.48 3.02
CA GLN A 129 5.35 12.77 3.29
C GLN A 129 5.68 11.71 2.23
N LEU A 130 4.68 10.96 1.74
CA LEU A 130 4.89 9.99 0.66
C LEU A 130 5.34 10.68 -0.63
N LEU A 131 4.74 11.83 -0.96
CA LEU A 131 5.14 12.66 -2.10
C LEU A 131 6.55 13.24 -1.94
N GLU A 132 6.92 13.70 -0.75
CA GLU A 132 8.28 14.18 -0.45
C GLU A 132 9.31 13.05 -0.67
N ILE A 133 9.01 11.82 -0.23
CA ILE A 133 9.89 10.66 -0.46
C ILE A 133 10.05 10.39 -1.96
N PHE A 134 8.93 10.35 -2.69
CA PHE A 134 8.96 10.15 -4.14
C PHE A 134 9.77 11.24 -4.85
N ASN A 135 9.53 12.52 -4.49
CA ASN A 135 10.19 13.70 -5.06
C ASN A 135 11.64 13.90 -4.58
N SER A 136 12.11 13.15 -3.57
CA SER A 136 13.51 13.19 -3.16
C SER A 136 14.44 12.39 -4.08
N GLY A 137 13.91 11.41 -4.82
CA GLY A 137 14.71 10.55 -5.71
C GLY A 137 15.61 9.57 -4.96
N ILE A 138 15.46 9.47 -3.64
CA ILE A 138 16.29 8.62 -2.78
C ILE A 138 16.18 7.11 -3.07
N LEU A 139 15.11 6.69 -3.76
CA LEU A 139 14.92 5.31 -4.21
C LEU A 139 15.57 5.04 -5.56
N GLU A 140 15.98 6.07 -6.28
CA GLU A 140 16.66 5.92 -7.57
C GLU A 140 18.08 5.38 -7.35
N PRO A 141 18.55 4.48 -8.23
CA PRO A 141 19.92 4.04 -8.18
C PRO A 141 20.87 5.21 -8.46
N LYS A 142 22.03 5.20 -7.81
CA LYS A 142 23.09 6.16 -8.13
C LYS A 142 23.62 5.90 -9.54
N GLU A 143 24.26 6.88 -10.18
CA GLU A 143 24.66 6.89 -11.61
C GLU A 143 25.47 5.67 -12.13
N GLN A 144 25.87 4.72 -11.27
CA GLN A 144 26.60 3.50 -11.62
C GLN A 144 25.97 2.20 -11.07
N GLU A 145 24.86 2.27 -10.33
CA GLU A 145 24.21 1.10 -9.75
C GLU A 145 22.99 0.69 -10.58
N SER A 146 22.73 -0.61 -10.67
CA SER A 146 21.49 -1.12 -11.22
C SER A 146 20.36 -1.00 -10.21
N TRP A 147 19.11 -0.95 -10.70
CA TRP A 147 17.94 -1.07 -9.84
C TRP A 147 17.97 -2.38 -9.05
N THR A 148 17.85 -2.28 -7.73
CA THR A 148 17.64 -3.45 -6.88
C THR A 148 16.15 -3.80 -6.83
N VAL A 149 15.83 -5.07 -6.60
CA VAL A 149 14.44 -5.53 -6.38
C VAL A 149 13.79 -4.76 -5.23
N TRP A 150 14.54 -4.43 -4.18
CA TRP A 150 14.04 -3.68 -3.03
C TRP A 150 13.66 -2.23 -3.36
N GLN A 151 14.44 -1.55 -4.20
CA GLN A 151 14.09 -0.21 -4.67
C GLN A 151 12.83 -0.26 -5.52
N LEU A 152 12.71 -1.24 -6.41
CA LEU A 152 11.54 -1.42 -7.27
C LEU A 152 10.28 -1.74 -6.45
N ASP A 153 10.36 -2.70 -5.53
CA ASP A 153 9.24 -3.06 -4.63
C ASP A 153 8.83 -1.87 -3.76
N CYS A 154 9.81 -1.14 -3.21
CA CYS A 154 9.54 0.05 -2.41
C CYS A 154 8.89 1.17 -3.22
N LEU A 155 9.37 1.42 -4.44
CA LEU A 155 8.80 2.42 -5.33
C LEU A 155 7.40 2.04 -5.77
N ALA A 156 7.17 0.77 -6.11
CA ALA A 156 5.85 0.25 -6.48
C ALA A 156 4.86 0.38 -5.31
N CYS A 157 5.26 -0.01 -4.10
CA CYS A 157 4.44 0.15 -2.90
C CYS A 157 4.15 1.63 -2.60
N LEU A 158 5.16 2.50 -2.72
CA LEU A 158 5.01 3.94 -2.52
C LEU A 158 4.02 4.55 -3.51
N LEU A 159 4.16 4.26 -4.80
CA LEU A 159 3.26 4.74 -5.85
C LEU A 159 1.83 4.22 -5.65
N LYS A 160 1.69 2.94 -5.27
CA LYS A 160 0.39 2.34 -4.93
C LYS A 160 -0.30 3.12 -3.81
N LEU A 161 0.42 3.43 -2.72
CA LEU A 161 -0.12 4.19 -1.60
C LEU A 161 -0.45 5.63 -1.99
N ILE A 162 0.43 6.30 -2.76
CA ILE A 162 0.14 7.64 -3.29
C ILE A 162 -1.17 7.60 -4.09
N CYS A 163 -1.32 6.67 -5.03
CA CYS A 163 -2.55 6.53 -5.80
C CYS A 163 -3.77 6.22 -4.92
N GLN A 164 -3.62 5.35 -3.91
CA GLN A 164 -4.69 4.98 -2.99
C GLN A 164 -5.23 6.18 -2.20
N PHE A 165 -4.35 7.10 -1.77
CA PHE A 165 -4.75 8.29 -1.00
C PHE A 165 -5.00 9.53 -1.88
N ALA A 166 -4.53 9.54 -3.12
CA ALA A 166 -4.74 10.61 -4.07
C ALA A 166 -6.11 10.56 -4.74
N VAL A 167 -6.68 9.36 -4.94
CA VAL A 167 -7.96 9.15 -5.60
C VAL A 167 -9.12 9.30 -4.62
N ASP A 168 -10.23 9.89 -5.08
CA ASP A 168 -11.44 10.03 -4.28
C ASP A 168 -11.98 8.65 -3.84
N PRO A 169 -12.40 8.48 -2.57
CA PRO A 169 -12.82 7.19 -2.03
C PRO A 169 -14.02 6.54 -2.72
N SER A 170 -14.84 7.33 -3.44
CA SER A 170 -15.95 6.84 -4.27
C SER A 170 -15.47 6.13 -5.52
N ASP A 171 -14.34 6.58 -6.06
CA ASP A 171 -13.79 6.15 -7.35
C ASP A 171 -12.69 5.12 -7.15
N LEU A 172 -12.17 4.99 -5.91
CA LEU A 172 -11.08 4.09 -5.56
C LEU A 172 -11.40 2.62 -5.87
N ASP A 173 -12.61 2.14 -5.55
CA ASP A 173 -13.00 0.73 -5.79
C ASP A 173 -13.07 0.41 -7.30
N LEU A 174 -13.50 1.38 -8.11
CA LEU A 174 -13.55 1.28 -9.57
C LEU A 174 -12.14 1.37 -10.17
N ALA A 175 -11.34 2.35 -9.72
CA ALA A 175 -9.96 2.53 -10.13
C ALA A 175 -9.06 1.36 -9.72
N TYR A 176 -9.40 0.65 -8.63
CA TYR A 176 -8.58 -0.45 -8.12
C TYR A 176 -8.45 -1.58 -9.14
N HIS A 177 -9.53 -1.87 -9.86
CA HIS A 177 -9.56 -2.91 -10.86
C HIS A 177 -8.78 -2.54 -12.13
N ASP A 178 -8.72 -1.26 -12.50
CA ASP A 178 -8.01 -0.83 -13.71
C ASP A 178 -6.53 -0.51 -13.44
N VAL A 179 -6.22 0.09 -12.29
CA VAL A 179 -4.87 0.57 -11.93
C VAL A 179 -4.05 -0.53 -11.24
N PHE A 180 -4.66 -1.35 -10.39
CA PHE A 180 -3.92 -2.32 -9.55
C PHE A 180 -4.13 -3.79 -9.94
N ALA A 181 -4.91 -4.11 -10.98
CA ALA A 181 -5.05 -5.50 -11.47
C ALA A 181 -3.74 -6.14 -11.96
N TRP A 182 -2.71 -5.34 -12.26
CA TRP A 182 -1.36 -5.80 -12.61
C TRP A 182 -0.56 -6.29 -11.40
N SER A 183 -0.95 -5.89 -10.19
CA SER A 183 -0.40 -6.43 -8.95
C SER A 183 -0.99 -7.82 -8.72
N GLY A 184 -0.46 -8.84 -9.41
CA GLY A 184 -0.79 -10.26 -9.27
C GLY A 184 -0.58 -10.87 -7.88
N VAL A 185 -0.43 -10.04 -6.84
CA VAL A 185 -0.42 -10.36 -5.41
C VAL A 185 -1.85 -10.33 -4.83
N ALA A 186 -2.88 -10.53 -5.65
CA ALA A 186 -4.19 -10.92 -5.15
C ALA A 186 -4.13 -12.41 -4.76
N GLU A 187 -3.69 -12.68 -3.53
CA GLU A 187 -4.18 -13.79 -2.71
C GLU A 187 -4.01 -15.20 -3.32
N SER A 188 -2.78 -15.74 -3.31
CA SER A 188 -2.57 -17.20 -3.46
C SER A 188 -2.92 -17.94 -2.17
N HIS A 189 -4.17 -17.82 -1.71
CA HIS A 189 -4.74 -18.65 -0.66
C HIS A 189 -6.07 -19.25 -1.16
N ARG A 190 -5.94 -20.38 -1.85
CA ARG A 190 -6.94 -21.44 -2.05
C ARG A 190 -8.40 -20.98 -2.09
N LYS A 191 -8.84 -20.35 -3.19
CA LYS A 191 -10.28 -20.22 -3.44
C LYS A 191 -10.83 -21.54 -3.98
N ARG A 192 -11.55 -22.27 -3.12
CA ARG A 192 -12.55 -23.24 -3.56
C ARG A 192 -13.58 -22.51 -4.41
N THR A 193 -13.68 -22.93 -5.67
CA THR A 193 -14.67 -22.49 -6.64
C THR A 193 -16.05 -23.01 -6.24
N TRP A 194 -16.93 -22.11 -5.78
CA TRP A 194 -18.37 -22.37 -5.74
C TRP A 194 -19.02 -21.73 -6.97
N PRO A 195 -19.79 -22.49 -7.77
CA PRO A 195 -20.46 -21.97 -8.95
C PRO A 195 -21.81 -21.35 -8.60
N GLY A 196 -22.07 -20.15 -9.12
CA GLY A 196 -23.44 -19.68 -9.40
C GLY A 196 -23.77 -18.27 -8.94
N LYS A 197 -23.92 -17.32 -9.89
CA LYS A 197 -25.23 -16.94 -10.43
C LYS A 197 -25.03 -15.94 -11.59
N SER A 198 -25.33 -16.41 -12.79
CA SER A 198 -25.47 -15.57 -13.98
C SER A 198 -26.67 -14.64 -13.78
N ARG A 199 -26.41 -13.33 -13.70
CA ARG A 199 -27.45 -12.32 -13.88
C ARG A 199 -27.14 -11.58 -15.18
N LYS A 200 -27.90 -11.93 -16.22
CA LYS A 200 -28.06 -11.12 -17.43
C LYS A 200 -28.70 -9.79 -17.02
N THR A 201 -27.99 -8.70 -17.22
CA THR A 201 -28.60 -7.40 -17.50
C THR A 201 -27.91 -6.82 -18.72
N ALA A 202 -28.63 -6.84 -19.83
CA ALA A 202 -28.32 -6.01 -20.99
C ALA A 202 -28.44 -4.53 -20.58
N SER A 203 -27.38 -3.77 -20.79
CA SER A 203 -27.48 -2.33 -21.03
C SER A 203 -26.16 -1.89 -21.68
N ASP A 204 -26.24 -1.55 -22.96
CA ASP A 204 -25.19 -0.82 -23.65
C ASP A 204 -24.93 0.50 -22.91
N HIS A 205 -23.79 0.58 -22.23
CA HIS A 205 -23.11 1.85 -22.05
C HIS A 205 -21.70 1.67 -22.60
N VAL A 206 -21.42 2.48 -23.62
CA VAL A 206 -20.09 2.95 -24.04
C VAL A 206 -19.11 2.74 -22.89
N LYS A 207 -18.11 1.88 -23.10
CA LYS A 207 -16.97 1.72 -22.19
C LYS A 207 -16.16 3.03 -22.22
N GLY A 208 -16.71 4.08 -21.62
CA GLY A 208 -15.98 5.29 -21.32
C GLY A 208 -14.90 4.91 -20.32
N LEU A 209 -13.66 5.31 -20.60
CA LEU A 209 -12.57 5.22 -19.64
C LEU A 209 -13.03 5.96 -18.37
N HIS A 210 -13.23 5.25 -17.27
CA HIS A 210 -13.60 5.90 -16.01
C HIS A 210 -12.36 6.62 -15.47
N ILE A 211 -12.32 7.94 -15.60
CA ILE A 211 -11.21 8.76 -15.09
C ILE A 211 -11.49 8.98 -13.59
N PRO A 212 -10.69 8.38 -12.68
CA PRO A 212 -10.90 8.57 -11.25
C PRO A 212 -10.64 10.03 -10.87
N ARG A 213 -11.53 10.58 -10.04
CA ARG A 213 -11.35 11.91 -9.48
C ARG A 213 -10.24 11.90 -8.44
N LEU A 214 -9.48 12.99 -8.39
CA LEU A 214 -8.42 13.20 -7.41
C LEU A 214 -8.95 14.03 -6.25
N THR A 215 -8.50 13.71 -5.04
CA THR A 215 -8.80 14.44 -3.82
C THR A 215 -8.25 15.88 -3.90
N GLU A 216 -8.95 16.82 -3.29
CA GLU A 216 -8.52 18.22 -3.23
C GLU A 216 -7.15 18.37 -2.57
N VAL A 217 -6.89 17.61 -1.50
CA VAL A 217 -5.58 17.60 -0.80
C VAL A 217 -4.45 17.24 -1.76
N PHE A 218 -4.62 16.19 -2.58
CA PHE A 218 -3.61 15.81 -3.56
C PHE A 218 -3.40 16.89 -4.61
N LEU A 219 -4.47 17.49 -5.14
CA LEU A 219 -4.37 18.56 -6.13
C LEU A 219 -3.57 19.76 -5.60
N VAL A 220 -3.82 20.17 -4.35
CA VAL A 220 -3.07 21.24 -3.69
C VAL A 220 -1.60 20.86 -3.51
N LEU A 221 -1.31 19.62 -3.09
CA LEU A 221 0.06 19.15 -2.86
C LEU A 221 0.89 19.04 -4.15
N VAL A 222 0.25 18.72 -5.28
CA VAL A 222 0.95 18.55 -6.56
C VAL A 222 1.11 19.88 -7.30
N GLN A 223 0.32 20.90 -6.98
CA GLN A 223 0.40 22.22 -7.60
C GLN A 223 1.81 22.83 -7.42
N GLY A 224 2.52 23.04 -8.52
CA GLY A 224 3.87 23.61 -8.52
C GLY A 224 5.01 22.62 -8.23
N THR A 225 4.71 21.32 -8.14
CA THR A 225 5.74 20.27 -8.00
C THR A 225 6.19 19.72 -9.36
N SER A 226 7.41 19.18 -9.42
CA SER A 226 7.95 18.50 -10.61
C SER A 226 7.47 17.05 -10.75
N LEU A 227 6.33 16.69 -10.15
CA LEU A 227 5.86 15.30 -10.08
C LEU A 227 5.66 14.69 -11.47
N ILE A 228 5.08 15.46 -12.41
CA ILE A 228 4.87 15.02 -13.79
C ILE A 228 6.21 14.78 -14.50
N GLN A 229 7.20 15.66 -14.30
CA GLN A 229 8.52 15.51 -14.90
C GLN A 229 9.26 14.28 -14.38
N ARG A 230 8.92 13.79 -13.19
CA ARG A 230 9.51 12.60 -12.60
C ARG A 230 8.81 11.31 -13.04
N LEU A 231 7.55 11.39 -13.43
CA LEU A 231 6.79 10.26 -13.96
C LEU A 231 7.03 10.01 -15.46
N MET A 232 7.52 11.02 -16.18
CA MET A 232 7.89 10.96 -17.61
C MET A 232 9.33 10.51 -17.80
#